data_AF-A0A061LZD6-F1
#
_entry.id   AF-A0A061LZD6-F1
#
_cell.length_a   1.000
_cell.length_b   1.000
_cell.length_c   1.000
_cell.angle_alpha   90.00
_cell.angle_beta   90.00
_cell.angle_gamma   90.00
#
_symmetry.space_group_name_H-M   'P 1'
#
loop_
_entity.id
_entity.type
_entity.pdbx_description
1 polymer ?
#
loop_
_entity_poly.entity_id
_entity_poly.type
_entity_poly.pdbx_seq_one_letter_code
_entity_poly.pdbx_strand_id
1 'polypeptide(L)' 'MAANVLRALDRPAPIDWVLDAAPIPNPSRREQLRYTREHVVPWVKRRLTGRSSGDGRTAKYAEWAWIAPRP' A
#
# COMPACT_ATOMS: atom_id res chain seq x y z
N MET A 1 6.85 -10.83 -0.74
CA MET A 1 6.23 -9.72 -1.51
C MET A 1 7.16 -9.15 -2.58
N ALA A 2 8.43 -8.83 -2.29
CA ALA A 2 9.39 -8.33 -3.27
C ALA A 2 9.61 -9.30 -4.47
N ALA A 3 9.70 -10.61 -4.22
CA ALA A 3 9.81 -11.61 -5.29
C ALA A 3 8.63 -11.59 -6.28
N ASN A 4 7.41 -11.25 -5.82
CA ASN A 4 6.24 -11.17 -6.70
C ASN A 4 6.32 -9.97 -7.66
N VAL A 5 6.89 -8.85 -7.20
CA VAL A 5 7.11 -7.67 -8.03
C VAL A 5 8.16 -7.98 -9.10
N LEU A 6 9.28 -8.58 -8.71
CA LEU A 6 10.33 -8.99 -9.65
C LEU A 6 9.79 -9.95 -10.71
N ARG A 7 8.98 -10.92 -10.31
CA ARG A 7 8.29 -11.83 -11.23
C ARG A 7 7.36 -11.12 -12.21
N ALA A 8 6.59 -10.12 -11.76
CA ALA A 8 5.74 -9.32 -12.65
C ALA A 8 6.54 -8.45 -13.63
N LEU A 9 7.77 -8.09 -13.28
CA LEU A 9 8.74 -7.36 -14.11
C LEU A 9 9.66 -8.29 -14.92
N ASP A 10 9.39 -9.60 -14.92
CA ASP A 10 10.21 -10.63 -15.58
C ASP A 10 11.69 -10.63 -15.15
N ARG A 11 11.94 -10.36 -13.87
CA ARG A 11 13.27 -10.39 -13.26
C ARG A 11 13.41 -11.54 -12.26
N PRO A 12 14.55 -12.26 -12.21
CA PRO A 12 14.80 -13.28 -11.19
C PRO A 12 14.78 -12.66 -9.79
N ALA A 13 14.08 -13.32 -8.88
CA ALA A 13 14.16 -13.06 -7.45
C ALA A 13 15.16 -14.03 -6.79
N PRO A 14 15.91 -13.59 -5.77
CA PRO A 14 16.68 -14.49 -4.92
C PRO A 14 15.80 -15.61 -4.36
N ILE A 15 16.33 -16.84 -4.34
CA ILE A 15 15.56 -18.04 -3.95
C ILE A 15 15.13 -18.01 -2.49
N ASP A 16 15.94 -17.41 -1.62
CA ASP A 16 15.66 -17.20 -0.20
C ASP A 16 14.50 -16.22 0.04
N TRP A 17 14.06 -15.48 -0.99
CA TRP A 17 12.90 -14.58 -0.91
C TRP A 17 11.59 -15.25 -1.34
N VAL A 18 11.66 -16.45 -1.92
CA VAL A 18 10.50 -17.21 -2.36
C VAL A 18 9.99 -18.01 -1.16
N LEU A 19 8.88 -17.55 -0.58
CA LEU A 19 8.17 -18.26 0.47
C LEU A 19 7.03 -19.07 -0.17
N ASP A 20 7.04 -20.38 0.04
CA ASP A 20 5.90 -21.23 -0.30
C ASP A 20 4.92 -21.19 0.88
N ALA A 21 3.82 -20.45 0.70
CA ALA A 21 2.80 -20.25 1.73
C ALA A 21 1.50 -20.94 1.31
N ALA A 22 0.89 -21.64 2.26
CA ALA A 22 -0.42 -22.24 2.03
C ALA A 22 -1.46 -21.18 1.63
N PRO A 23 -2.40 -21.51 0.74
CA PRO A 23 -3.45 -20.59 0.33
C PRO A 23 -4.30 -20.16 1.53
N ILE A 24 -4.56 -18.86 1.63
CA ILE A 24 -5.44 -18.30 2.67
C ILE A 24 -6.90 -18.49 2.22
N PRO A 25 -7.78 -19.04 3.06
CA PRO A 25 -9.20 -19.18 2.73
C PRO A 25 -9.85 -17.83 2.41
N ASN A 26 -10.82 -17.85 1.49
CA ASN A 26 -11.59 -16.64 1.18
C ASN A 26 -12.45 -16.22 2.40
N PRO A 27 -12.49 -14.92 2.73
CA PRO A 27 -13.28 -14.43 3.85
C PRO A 27 -14.78 -14.52 3.54
N SER A 28 -15.58 -14.87 4.56
CA SER A 28 -17.03 -14.84 4.47
C SER A 28 -17.55 -13.42 4.25
N ARG A 29 -18.79 -13.28 3.77
CA ARG A 29 -19.45 -11.97 3.60
C ARG A 29 -19.49 -11.16 4.90
N ARG A 30 -19.68 -11.83 6.05
CA ARG A 30 -19.73 -11.20 7.37
C ARG A 30 -18.37 -10.61 7.75
N GLU A 31 -17.29 -11.34 7.49
CA GLU A 31 -15.92 -10.89 7.77
C GLU A 31 -15.52 -9.72 6.86
N GLN A 32 -15.87 -9.79 5.58
CA GLN A 32 -15.66 -8.69 4.64
C GLN A 32 -16.41 -7.43 5.06
N LEU A 33 -17.67 -7.56 5.49
CA LEU A 33 -18.47 -6.43 5.96
C LEU A 33 -17.87 -5.80 7.21
N ARG A 34 -17.44 -6.62 8.18
CA ARG A 34 -16.76 -6.17 9.39
C ARG A 34 -15.48 -5.41 9.05
N TYR A 35 -14.61 -6.00 8.25
CA TYR A 35 -13.37 -5.36 7.78
C TYR A 35 -13.63 -4.03 7.08
N THR A 36 -14.62 -4.00 6.19
CA THR A 36 -15.00 -2.80 5.43
C THR A 36 -15.44 -1.69 6.39
N ARG A 37 -16.31 -2.02 7.35
CA ARG A 37 -16.77 -1.06 8.35
C ARG A 37 -15.64 -0.53 9.24
N GLU A 38 -14.77 -1.42 9.72
CA GLU A 38 -13.71 -1.07 10.69
C GLU A 38 -12.55 -0.31 10.05
N HIS A 39 -12.15 -0.67 8.82
CA HIS A 39 -10.92 -0.15 8.21
C HIS A 39 -11.15 0.70 6.97
N VAL A 40 -12.11 0.32 6.11
CA VAL A 40 -12.32 0.97 4.80
C VAL A 40 -13.17 2.22 4.93
N VAL A 41 -14.30 2.15 5.65
CA VAL A 41 -15.22 3.28 5.83
C VAL A 41 -14.53 4.54 6.37
N PRO A 42 -13.64 4.48 7.39
CA PRO A 42 -12.91 5.67 7.84
C PRO A 42 -12.06 6.31 6.75
N TRP A 43 -11.42 5.51 5.89
CA TRP A 43 -10.64 6.02 4.75
C TRP A 43 -11.54 6.66 3.69
N VAL A 44 -12.67 6.01 3.33
CA VAL A 44 -13.65 6.57 2.38
C VAL A 44 -14.15 7.91 2.88
N LYS A 45 -14.52 8.00 4.16
CA LYS A 45 -14.96 9.26 4.78
C LYS A 45 -13.90 10.34 4.64
N ARG A 46 -12.63 10.06 4.96
CA ARG A 46 -11.53 11.03 4.78
C ARG A 46 -11.43 11.49 3.32
N ARG A 47 -11.53 10.56 2.36
CA ARG A 47 -11.40 10.88 0.94
C ARG A 47 -12.54 11.76 0.44
N LEU A 48 -13.77 11.45 0.81
CA LEU A 48 -14.95 12.25 0.47
C LEU A 48 -14.92 13.63 1.12
N THR A 49 -14.38 13.75 2.33
CA THR A 49 -14.24 15.03 3.03
C THR A 49 -12.93 15.78 2.67
N GLY A 50 -12.16 15.30 1.70
CA GLY A 50 -10.88 15.91 1.31
C GLY A 50 -9.82 15.94 2.41
N ARG A 51 -9.95 15.14 3.47
CA ARG A 51 -9.00 15.13 4.59
C ARG A 51 -7.81 14.24 4.31
N SER A 52 -6.62 14.79 4.52
CA SER A 52 -5.35 14.09 4.32
C SER A 52 -4.51 14.12 5.59
N SER A 53 -3.49 13.27 5.64
CA SER A 53 -2.46 13.40 6.68
C SER A 53 -1.63 14.67 6.49
N GLY A 54 -1.66 15.35 5.34
CA GLY A 54 -0.94 16.60 5.13
C GLY A 54 -1.66 17.84 5.67
N ASP A 55 -2.93 17.73 6.08
CA ASP A 55 -3.73 18.89 6.46
C ASP A 55 -3.09 19.64 7.65
N GLY A 56 -2.90 20.96 7.50
CA GLY A 56 -2.25 21.80 8.51
C GLY A 56 -0.74 21.58 8.68
N ARG A 57 -0.11 20.74 7.86
CA ARG A 57 1.36 20.54 7.86
C ARG A 57 2.02 21.42 6.81
N THR A 58 3.11 22.08 7.19
CA THR A 58 4.00 22.76 6.24
C THR A 58 4.73 21.73 5.37
N ALA A 59 4.73 21.92 4.05
CA ALA A 59 5.38 21.01 3.13
C ALA A 59 6.91 21.03 3.31
N LYS A 60 7.53 19.85 3.30
CA LYS A 60 9.00 19.70 3.32
C LYS A 60 9.65 20.21 2.02
N TYR A 61 8.95 20.01 0.90
CA TYR A 61 9.28 20.54 -0.42
C TYR A 61 7.99 21.15 -0.98
N ALA A 62 7.81 22.46 -0.81
CA ALA A 62 6.60 23.16 -1.27
C ALA A 62 6.59 23.37 -2.79
N GLU A 63 7.78 23.43 -3.38
CA GLU A 63 7.99 23.59 -4.82
C GLU A 63 8.58 22.31 -5.41
N TRP A 64 8.39 22.14 -6.72
CA TRP A 64 9.04 21.09 -7.48
C TRP A 64 10.56 21.25 -7.46
N ALA A 65 11.27 20.19 -7.06
CA ALA A 65 12.72 20.15 -7.02
C ALA A 65 13.25 18.85 -7.65
N TRP A 66 14.28 18.97 -8.49
CA TRP A 66 15.01 17.82 -9.01
C TRP A 66 15.95 17.26 -7.93
N ILE A 67 15.91 15.94 -7.72
CA ILE A 67 16.84 15.24 -6.83
C ILE A 67 17.81 14.44 -7.70
N ALA A 68 19.07 14.86 -7.73
CA ALA A 68 20.14 14.08 -8.36
C ALA A 68 20.50 12.87 -7.48
N PRO A 69 20.81 11.71 -8.08
CA PRO A 69 21.34 10.57 -7.33
C PRO A 69 22.64 10.96 -6.63
N ARG A 70 22.80 10.54 -5.37
CA ARG A 70 24.10 10.63 -4.70
C ARG A 70 25.03 9.57 -5.29
N PRO A 71 26.31 9.90 -5.53
CA PRO A 71 27.31 8.93 -5.97
C PRO A 71 27.50 7.82 -4.93
#